data_AF-A0A822DZ91-F1
#
_entry.id   AF-A0A822DZ91-F1
#
_cell.length_a   1.000
_cell.length_b   1.000
_cell.length_c   1.000
_cell.angle_alpha   90.00
_cell.angle_beta   90.00
_cell.angle_gamma   90.00
#
_symmetry.space_group_name_H-M   'P 1'
#
loop_
_entity.id
_entity.type
_entity.pdbx_description
1 polymer ?
#
loop_
_entity_poly.entity_id
_entity_poly.type
_entity_poly.pdbx_seq_one_letter_code
_entity_poly.pdbx_strand_id
1 'polypeptide(L)' 'MINTHTSTHNTYTLKLKELFKIIREGEDDRFRKWEKIENHQLLWHGSRTTNFAGILSQGLRIAPPEAPM' A
#
# COMPACT_ATOMS: atom_id res chain seq x y z
N MET A 1 -13.90 -0.78 -15.85
CA MET A 1 -13.52 -0.10 -14.60
C MET A 1 -12.26 0.71 -14.85
N ILE A 2 -12.37 2.03 -15.03
CA ILE A 2 -11.28 2.95 -15.43
C ILE A 2 -11.08 4.10 -14.41
N ASN A 3 -11.83 4.08 -13.31
CA ASN A 3 -12.13 5.28 -12.50
C ASN A 3 -10.90 6.02 -11.93
N THR A 4 -9.78 5.34 -11.72
CA THR A 4 -8.53 5.94 -11.18
C THR A 4 -7.31 5.70 -12.07
N HIS A 5 -7.48 5.26 -13.32
CA HIS A 5 -6.36 5.11 -14.26
C HIS A 5 -6.11 6.46 -14.95
N THR A 6 -4.94 7.05 -14.73
CA THR A 6 -4.62 8.37 -15.27
C THR A 6 -4.47 8.33 -16.80
N SER A 7 -4.94 9.38 -17.47
CA SER A 7 -4.93 9.49 -18.93
C SER A 7 -3.52 9.52 -19.53
N THR A 8 -2.53 9.98 -18.77
CA THR A 8 -1.14 10.09 -19.21
C THR A 8 -0.36 8.77 -19.14
N HIS A 9 -0.84 7.75 -18.40
CA HIS A 9 -0.18 6.44 -18.28
C HIS A 9 -0.82 5.39 -19.20
N ASN A 10 -0.98 5.73 -20.48
CA ASN A 10 -1.69 4.92 -21.48
C ASN A 10 -0.84 3.84 -22.16
N THR A 11 0.40 3.63 -21.72
CA THR A 11 1.31 2.60 -22.28
C THR A 11 0.92 1.18 -21.89
N TYR A 12 0.04 1.01 -20.90
CA TYR A 12 -0.46 -0.28 -20.44
C TYR A 12 -1.91 -0.18 -19.98
N THR A 13 -2.56 -1.35 -19.88
CA THR A 13 -3.87 -1.50 -19.23
C THR A 13 -3.75 -2.48 -18.07
N LEU A 14 -4.64 -2.35 -17.09
CA LEU A 14 -4.66 -3.22 -15.92
C LEU A 14 -5.89 -4.14 -15.98
N LYS A 15 -5.68 -5.42 -15.67
CA LYS A 15 -6.76 -6.40 -15.46
C LYS A 15 -6.63 -6.98 -14.06
N LEU A 16 -7.67 -6.81 -13.24
CA LEU A 16 -7.73 -7.44 -11.93
C LEU A 16 -7.78 -8.96 -12.12
N LYS A 17 -6.79 -9.66 -11.58
CA LYS A 17 -6.74 -11.14 -11.59
C LYS A 17 -7.22 -11.70 -10.27
N GLU A 18 -6.70 -11.17 -9.17
CA GLU A 18 -6.93 -11.67 -7.82
C GLU A 18 -7.06 -10.50 -6.84
N LEU A 19 -7.78 -10.75 -5.74
CA LEU A 19 -7.94 -9.81 -4.63
C LEU A 19 -7.73 -10.58 -3.33
N PHE A 20 -6.84 -10.07 -2.48
CA PHE A 20 -6.52 -10.66 -1.20
C PHE A 20 -6.85 -9.68 -0.08
N LYS A 21 -7.54 -10.16 0.96
CA LYS A 21 -7.62 -9.44 2.23
C LYS A 21 -6.39 -9.80 3.06
N ILE A 22 -5.64 -8.79 3.47
CA ILE A 22 -4.42 -8.96 4.28
C ILE A 22 -4.73 -8.49 5.70
N ILE A 23 -4.41 -9.32 6.68
CA ILE A 23 -4.44 -8.97 8.11
C ILE A 23 -3.06 -9.31 8.65
N ARG A 24 -2.29 -8.29 9.03
CA ARG A 24 -0.93 -8.48 9.56
C ARG A 24 -0.95 -8.53 11.08
N GLU A 25 -0.09 -9.36 11.63
CA GLU A 25 0.04 -9.53 13.08
C GLU A 25 0.34 -8.18 13.78
N GLY A 26 -0.49 -7.87 14.78
CA GLY A 26 -0.43 -6.65 15.59
C GLY A 26 -0.68 -5.34 14.84
N GLU A 27 -1.08 -5.36 13.56
CA GLU A 27 -1.32 -4.13 12.80
C GLU A 27 -2.58 -3.39 13.25
N ASP A 28 -3.65 -4.13 13.55
CA ASP A 28 -4.90 -3.58 14.09
C ASP A 28 -4.65 -2.85 15.43
N ASP A 29 -3.90 -3.46 16.35
CA ASP A 29 -3.54 -2.84 17.62
C ASP A 29 -2.69 -1.58 17.44
N ARG A 30 -1.74 -1.60 16.50
CA ARG A 30 -0.92 -0.41 16.17
C ARG A 30 -1.75 0.69 15.52
N PHE A 31 -2.76 0.35 14.74
CA PHE A 31 -3.65 1.29 14.05
C PHE A 31 -4.66 1.92 15.02
N ARG A 32 -5.09 1.21 16.06
CA ARG A 32 -6.11 1.64 17.03
C ARG A 32 -5.91 3.05 17.60
N LYS A 33 -4.66 3.47 17.80
CA LYS A 33 -4.32 4.83 18.28
C LYS A 33 -4.73 5.95 17.32
N TRP A 34 -4.96 5.62 16.05
CA TRP A 34 -5.33 6.55 14.98
C TRP A 34 -6.81 6.47 14.58
N GLU A 35 -7.60 5.57 15.20
CA GLU A 35 -9.03 5.42 14.88
C GLU A 35 -9.84 6.69 15.07
N LYS A 36 -9.41 7.57 15.98
CA LYS A 36 -10.07 8.86 16.28
C LYS A 36 -9.72 9.97 15.31
N ILE A 37 -8.73 9.79 14.43
CA ILE A 37 -8.41 10.77 13.40
C ILE A 37 -9.51 10.69 12.34
N GLU A 38 -10.06 11.85 11.97
CA GLU A 38 -11.07 11.94 10.91
C GLU A 38 -10.44 11.73 9.51
N ASN A 39 -11.28 11.51 8.48
CA ASN A 39 -10.84 11.38 7.08
C ASN A 39 -9.93 10.16 6.80
N HIS A 40 -10.35 8.97 7.24
CA HIS A 40 -9.74 7.74 6.76
C HIS A 40 -10.05 7.51 5.28
N GLN A 41 -9.01 7.27 4.49
CA GLN A 41 -9.11 6.99 3.05
C GLN A 41 -8.37 5.71 2.70
N LEU A 42 -8.93 4.94 1.76
CA LEU A 42 -8.25 3.79 1.17
C LEU A 42 -7.44 4.26 -0.03
N LEU A 43 -6.11 4.11 0.04
CA LEU A 43 -5.18 4.59 -0.98
C LEU A 43 -4.39 3.45 -1.61
N TRP A 44 -3.94 3.66 -2.85
CA TRP A 44 -3.10 2.72 -3.57
C TRP A 44 -1.62 2.91 -3.19
N HIS A 45 -0.92 1.80 -2.92
CA HIS A 45 0.54 1.77 -2.79
C HIS A 45 1.12 0.69 -3.70
N GLY A 46 1.82 1.09 -4.76
CA GLY A 46 2.53 0.19 -5.66
C GLY A 46 3.99 0.01 -5.25
N SER A 47 4.50 -1.22 -5.25
CA SER A 47 5.91 -1.54 -5.01
C SER A 47 6.41 -2.59 -6.00
N ARG A 48 7.73 -2.78 -6.09
CA ARG A 48 8.30 -3.91 -6.86
C ARG A 48 7.93 -5.23 -6.19
N THR A 49 7.67 -6.28 -6.97
CA THR A 49 7.31 -7.62 -6.46
C THR A 49 8.27 -8.14 -5.40
N THR A 50 9.57 -7.89 -5.58
CA THR A 50 10.63 -8.30 -4.63
C THR A 50 10.47 -7.71 -3.24
N ASN A 51 9.81 -6.56 -3.11
CA ASN A 51 9.65 -5.87 -1.83
C ASN A 51 8.47 -6.42 -1.02
N PHE A 52 7.51 -7.12 -1.64
CA PHE A 52 6.30 -7.56 -0.97
C PHE A 52 6.57 -8.58 0.14
N ALA A 53 7.63 -9.40 0.04
CA ALA A 53 8.02 -10.28 1.13
C ALA A 53 8.35 -9.49 2.41
N GLY A 54 9.05 -8.36 2.27
CA GLY A 54 9.35 -7.44 3.38
C GLY A 54 8.12 -6.70 3.89
N ILE A 55 7.27 -6.20 2.98
CA ILE A 55 6.04 -5.47 3.34
C ILE A 55 5.05 -6.39 4.08
N LEU A 56 4.88 -7.63 3.62
CA LEU A 56 3.96 -8.59 4.22
C LEU A 56 4.46 -9.15 5.55
N SER A 57 5.78 -9.15 5.81
CA SER A 57 6.34 -9.58 7.09
C SER A 57 6.45 -8.41 8.10
N GLN A 58 6.95 -7.25 7.67
CA GLN A 58 7.32 -6.15 8.56
C GLN A 58 6.47 -4.88 8.40
N GLY A 59 5.64 -4.80 7.36
CA GLY A 59 4.80 -3.64 7.07
C GLY A 59 5.51 -2.63 6.18
N LEU A 60 4.81 -1.53 5.88
CA LEU A 60 5.42 -0.40 5.17
C LEU A 60 6.41 0.31 6.10
N ARG A 61 7.65 0.46 5.65
CA ARG A 61 8.75 1.09 6.39
C ARG A 61 9.14 2.41 5.75
N ILE A 62 9.53 3.35 6.60
CA ILE A 62 10.11 4.63 6.18
C ILE A 62 11.54 4.35 5.71
N ALA A 63 12.00 5.11 4.70
CA ALA A 63 13.40 5.07 4.29
C ALA A 63 14.30 5.37 5.50
N PRO A 64 15.43 4.68 5.64
CA PRO A 64 16.29 4.90 6.79
C PRO A 64 17.02 6.25 6.66
N PRO A 65 17.49 6.86 7.78
CA PRO A 65 18.08 8.20 7.78
C PRO A 65 19.32 8.36 6.88
N GLU A 66 20.04 7.27 6.65
CA GLU A 66 21.24 7.23 5.81
C GLU A 66 20.97 7.15 4.30
N ALA A 67 19.71 6.95 3.88
CA ALA A 67 19.37 6.90 2.46
C ALA A 67 19.57 8.28 1.80
N PRO A 68 20.10 8.36 0.57
CA PRO A 68 20.21 9.61 -0.15
C PRO A 68 18.81 10.21 -0.38
N MET A 69 18.67 11.51 -0.12
CA MET A 69 17.49 12.31 -0.51
C MET A 69 17.55 12.72 -1.97
#